data_AF-A0A822DL43-F1
#
_entry.id   AF-A0A822DL43-F1
#
_cell.length_a   1.000
_cell.length_b   1.000
_cell.length_c   1.000
_cell.angle_alpha   90.00
_cell.angle_beta   90.00
_cell.angle_gamma   90.00
#
_symmetry.space_group_name_H-M   'P 1'
#
loop_
_entity.id
_entity.type
_entity.pdbx_description
1 polymer ?
#
loop_
_entity_poly.entity_id
_entity_poly.type
_entity_poly.pdbx_seq_one_letter_code
_entity_poly.pdbx_strand_id
1 'polypeptide(L)' 'MKEHNIRRTMVNHLREKFAHMKLYFSIGGQISFDVFPEGWDKRYALKHLENDKISNIYFFGDKTFQ' A
#
# COMPACT_ATOMS: atom_id res chain seq x y z
N MET A 1 0.44 2.82 -22.35
CA MET A 1 -0.16 2.49 -21.03
C MET A 1 -0.58 3.72 -20.20
N LYS A 2 0.15 4.85 -20.20
CA LYS A 2 -0.33 6.08 -19.54
C LYS A 2 -1.57 6.69 -20.22
N GLU A 3 -1.65 6.63 -21.55
CA GLU A 3 -2.76 7.20 -22.33
C GLU A 3 -4.16 6.67 -21.95
N HIS A 4 -4.26 5.40 -21.56
CA HIS A 4 -5.57 4.77 -21.31
C HIS A 4 -5.91 4.61 -19.83
N ASN A 5 -5.03 5.03 -18.91
CA ASN A 5 -5.24 4.99 -17.45
C ASN A 5 -5.78 3.64 -16.88
N ILE A 6 -5.53 2.52 -17.58
CA ILE A 6 -6.17 1.22 -17.35
C ILE A 6 -6.08 0.78 -15.88
N ARG A 7 -4.87 0.85 -15.29
CA ARG A 7 -4.64 0.45 -13.90
C ARG A 7 -5.41 1.31 -12.90
N ARG A 8 -5.49 2.62 -13.13
CA ARG A 8 -6.23 3.54 -12.26
C ARG A 8 -7.73 3.26 -12.34
N THR A 9 -8.26 3.07 -13.55
CA THR A 9 -9.68 2.72 -13.75
C THR A 9 -10.03 1.39 -13.09
N MET A 10 -9.17 0.38 -13.24
CA MET A 10 -9.34 -0.94 -12.63
C MET A 10 -9.32 -0.85 -11.09
N VAL A 11 -8.33 -0.16 -10.51
CA VAL A 11 -8.23 0.02 -9.05
C VAL A 11 -9.45 0.76 -8.49
N ASN A 12 -9.95 1.79 -9.18
CA ASN A 12 -11.15 2.51 -8.72
C ASN A 12 -12.39 1.60 -8.71
N HIS A 13 -12.61 0.82 -9.77
CA HIS A 13 -13.71 -0.15 -9.81
C HIS A 13 -13.60 -1.20 -8.70
N LEU A 14 -12.39 -1.70 -8.43
CA LEU A 14 -12.16 -2.68 -7.37
C LEU A 14 -12.41 -2.08 -5.97
N ARG A 15 -12.01 -0.82 -5.74
CA ARG A 15 -12.28 -0.12 -4.48
C ARG A 15 -13.78 0.03 -4.21
N GLU A 16 -14.57 0.41 -5.21
CA GLU A 16 -16.02 0.53 -5.08
C GLU A 16 -16.67 -0.84 -4.83
N LYS A 17 -16.31 -1.84 -5.66
CA LYS A 17 -16.88 -3.19 -5.55
C LYS A 17 -16.59 -3.87 -4.22
N PHE A 18 -15.40 -3.65 -3.67
CA PHE A 18 -14.93 -4.30 -2.45
C PHE A 18 -14.80 -3.35 -1.26
N ALA A 19 -15.54 -2.23 -1.27
CA ALA A 19 -15.51 -1.23 -0.20
C ALA A 19 -15.82 -1.83 1.19
N HIS A 20 -16.59 -2.92 1.23
CA HIS A 20 -16.95 -3.64 2.44
C HIS A 20 -15.83 -4.55 3.01
N MET A 21 -14.77 -4.85 2.24
CA MET A 21 -13.74 -5.83 2.61
C MET A 21 -12.49 -5.23 3.29
N LYS A 22 -12.47 -3.91 3.57
CA LYS A 22 -11.31 -3.20 4.15
C LYS A 22 -9.98 -3.54 3.44
N LEU A 23 -10.00 -3.49 2.12
CA LEU A 23 -8.82 -3.72 1.28
C LEU A 23 -8.19 -2.39 0.85
N TYR A 24 -6.86 -2.38 0.81
CA TYR A 24 -6.06 -1.30 0.25
C TYR A 24 -5.49 -1.70 -1.11
N PHE A 25 -5.39 -0.72 -2.01
CA PHE A 25 -4.89 -0.91 -3.37
C PHE A 25 -3.80 0.10 -3.64
N SER A 26 -2.61 -0.38 -4.01
CA SER A 26 -1.43 0.45 -4.29
C SER A 26 -0.97 0.26 -5.74
N ILE A 27 -0.87 1.34 -6.52
CA ILE A 27 -0.31 1.24 -7.87
C ILE A 27 1.21 1.28 -7.78
N GLY A 28 1.83 0.11 -7.95
CA GLY A 28 3.27 -0.09 -7.93
C GLY A 28 3.87 -0.21 -9.33
N GLY A 29 5.08 0.31 -9.53
CA GLY A 29 5.85 0.13 -10.76
C GLY A 29 5.11 0.57 -12.04
N GLN A 30 5.53 -0.01 -13.17
CA GLN A 30 5.02 0.36 -14.49
C GLN A 30 3.86 -0.53 -14.98
N ILE A 31 3.68 -1.72 -14.39
CA ILE A 31 2.82 -2.77 -14.97
C ILE A 31 1.85 -3.44 -13.98
N SER A 32 1.97 -3.19 -12.67
CA SER A 32 1.18 -3.89 -11.66
C SER A 32 0.51 -2.93 -10.67
N PHE A 33 -0.26 -3.52 -9.76
CA PHE A 33 -0.75 -2.92 -8.52
C PHE A 33 -0.89 -4.04 -7.48
N ASP A 34 -0.76 -3.69 -6.20
CA ASP A 34 -0.88 -4.61 -5.08
C ASP A 34 -2.24 -4.45 -4.39
N VAL A 35 -2.77 -5.54 -3.85
CA VAL A 35 -4.00 -5.56 -3.04
C VAL A 35 -3.71 -6.27 -1.72
N PHE A 36 -4.03 -5.61 -0.61
CA PHE A 36 -3.73 -6.14 0.72
C PHE A 36 -4.74 -5.64 1.76
N PRO A 37 -4.91 -6.32 2.91
CA PRO A 37 -5.76 -5.83 3.99
C PRO A 37 -5.31 -4.48 4.53
N GLU A 38 -6.25 -3.67 5.01
CA GLU A 38 -5.93 -2.41 5.68
C GLU A 38 -4.91 -2.60 6.83
N GLY A 39 -3.89 -1.74 6.87
CA GLY A 39 -2.82 -1.81 7.87
C GLY A 39 -1.67 -2.78 7.55
N TRP A 40 -1.67 -3.40 6.36
CA TRP A 40 -0.54 -4.20 5.84
C TRP A 40 0.45 -3.36 5.00
N ASP A 41 0.41 -2.04 5.11
CA ASP A 41 1.46 -1.18 4.56
C ASP A 41 2.78 -1.35 5.34
N LYS A 42 3.83 -0.60 4.98
CA LYS A 42 5.19 -0.75 5.56
C LYS A 42 5.21 -0.70 7.10
N ARG A 43 4.23 -0.05 7.74
CA ARG A 43 4.09 -0.04 9.21
C ARG A 43 3.87 -1.45 9.79
N TYR A 44 3.38 -2.41 9.01
CA TYR A 44 3.18 -3.79 9.45
C TYR A 44 4.46 -4.41 10.01
N ALA A 45 5.62 -4.12 9.40
CA ALA A 45 6.92 -4.62 9.86
C ALA A 45 7.26 -4.15 11.30
N LEU A 46 6.78 -2.98 11.71
CA LEU A 46 7.08 -2.41 13.04
C LEU A 46 6.48 -3.26 14.17
N LYS A 47 5.35 -3.94 13.94
CA LYS A 47 4.71 -4.83 14.92
C LYS A 47 5.64 -5.96 15.39
N HIS A 48 6.54 -6.38 14.52
CA HIS A 48 7.50 -7.45 14.83
C HIS A 48 8.71 -6.95 15.63
N LEU A 49 8.92 -5.64 15.69
CA LEU A 49 10.05 -5.00 16.38
C LEU A 49 9.67 -4.47 17.76
N GLU A 50 8.38 -4.49 18.13
CA GLU A 50 7.86 -3.93 19.38
C GLU A 50 8.53 -4.54 20.63
N ASN A 51 8.87 -5.83 20.58
CA ASN A 51 9.48 -6.55 21.70
C ASN A 51 11.01 -6.39 21.78
N ASP A 52 11.64 -5.84 20.75
CA ASP A 52 13.11 -5.78 20.63
C ASP A 52 13.74 -4.63 21.42
N LYS A 53 12.92 -3.82 22.13
CA LYS A 53 13.34 -2.66 22.94
C LYS A 53 14.27 -1.69 22.19
N ILE A 54 14.01 -1.51 20.89
CA ILE A 54 14.77 -0.59 20.03
C ILE A 54 14.44 0.85 20.43
N SER A 55 15.45 1.62 20.82
CA SER A 55 15.27 3.00 21.29
C SER A 55 14.95 3.99 20.16
N ASN A 56 15.51 3.79 18.97
CA ASN A 56 15.30 4.65 17.81
C ASN A 56 15.16 3.81 16.54
N ILE A 57 14.13 4.10 15.74
CA ILE A 57 13.93 3.52 14.40
C ILE A 57 14.03 4.65 13.38
N TYR A 58 15.01 4.56 12.48
CA TYR A 58 15.18 5.51 11.38
C TYR A 58 14.72 4.87 10.07
N PHE A 59 13.64 5.41 9.50
CA PHE A 59 13.13 4.97 8.20
C PHE A 59 13.57 5.96 7.10
N PHE A 60 14.16 5.44 6.03
CA PHE A 60 14.52 6.20 4.85
C PHE A 60 13.71 5.70 3.65
N GLY A 61 13.02 6.60 2.96
CA GLY A 61 12.22 6.27 1.78
C GLY A 61 12.11 7.47 0.85
N ASP A 62 12.03 7.18 -0.45
CA ASP A 62 11.90 8.16 -1.54
C ASP A 62 10.46 8.63 -1.75
N LYS A 63 9.48 7.84 -1.30
CA LYS A 63 8.03 8.10 -1.42
C LYS A 63 7.35 8.06 -0.05
N THR A 64 7.67 9.04 0.77
CA THR A 64 7.07 9.27 2.11
C THR A 64 5.88 10.23 2.09
N PHE A 65 5.62 10.86 0.94
CA PHE A 65 4.48 11.76 0.74
C PHE A 65 3.48 11.12 -0.24
N GLN A 66 2.19 11.41 0.00
CA GLN A 66 1.01 10.90 -0.72
C GLN A 66 1.17 10.82 -2.25
#